data_AF-X0T873-F1
#
_entry.id   AF-X0T873-F1
#
_cell.length_a   1.000
_cell.length_b   1.000
_cell.length_c   1.000
_cell.angle_alpha   90.00
_cell.angle_beta   90.00
_cell.angle_gamma   90.00
#
_symmetry.space_group_name_H-M   'P 1'
#
loop_
_entity.id
_entity.type
_entity.pdbx_description
1 polymer ?
#
loop_
_entity_poly.entity_id
_entity_poly.type
_entity_poly.pdbx_seq_one_letter_code
_entity_poly.pdbx_strand_id
1 'polypeptide(L)' 'DVAGILEGKKFTCYPGAEEKINSGTFLKEAVVRDGNIITSRGVGTAIPFALAIIEYLLGKEESQKMVSTIVFSSNL' A
#
# COMPACT_ATOMS: atom_id res chain seq x y z
N ASP A 1 -10.11 10.52 -8.78
CA ASP A 1 -10.16 11.20 -7.46
C ASP A 1 -9.57 12.60 -7.62
N VAL A 2 -9.52 13.44 -6.56
CA VAL A 2 -9.29 14.90 -6.66
C VAL A 2 -7.99 15.27 -7.40
N ALA A 3 -6.92 14.47 -7.24
CA ALA A 3 -5.63 14.72 -7.88
C ALA A 3 -5.52 14.17 -9.32
N GLY A 4 -6.47 13.34 -9.77
CA GLY A 4 -6.48 12.77 -11.13
C GLY A 4 -5.39 11.73 -11.42
N ILE A 5 -4.74 11.16 -10.40
CA ILE A 5 -3.56 10.29 -10.58
C ILE A 5 -3.89 8.79 -10.65
N LEU A 6 -5.13 8.39 -10.32
CA LEU A 6 -5.53 6.98 -10.26
C LEU A 6 -6.05 6.42 -11.59
N GLU A 7 -6.16 7.21 -12.65
CA GLU A 7 -6.71 6.74 -13.92
C GLU A 7 -5.83 5.65 -14.55
N GLY A 8 -6.46 4.50 -14.87
CA GLY A 8 -5.75 3.31 -15.37
C GLY A 8 -4.83 2.63 -14.34
N LYS A 9 -4.92 2.99 -13.05
CA LYS A 9 -4.08 2.45 -11.97
C LYS A 9 -4.85 1.54 -11.04
N LYS A 10 -4.15 0.58 -10.43
CA LYS A 10 -4.66 -0.23 -9.33
C LYS A 10 -4.44 0.49 -8.00
N PHE A 11 -5.42 0.41 -7.11
CA PHE A 11 -5.31 1.01 -5.78
C PHE A 11 -6.12 0.22 -4.74
N THR A 12 -5.85 0.52 -3.46
CA THR A 12 -6.70 0.15 -2.32
C THR A 12 -6.96 1.41 -1.49
N CYS A 13 -7.91 1.37 -0.57
CA CYS A 13 -8.26 2.51 0.27
C CYS A 13 -8.91 2.06 1.59
N TYR A 14 -9.21 3.01 2.46
CA TYR A 14 -10.01 2.75 3.66
C TYR A 14 -11.37 2.13 3.28
N PRO A 15 -11.86 1.11 4.00
CA PRO A 15 -13.16 0.49 3.72
C PRO A 15 -14.30 1.51 3.66
N GLY A 16 -15.09 1.48 2.58
CA GLY A 16 -16.17 2.41 2.30
C GLY A 16 -15.73 3.69 1.57
N ALA A 17 -14.43 3.94 1.40
CA ALA A 17 -13.95 5.06 0.58
C ALA A 17 -13.98 4.74 -0.92
N GLU A 18 -13.98 3.44 -1.29
CA GLU A 18 -14.01 2.97 -2.67
C GLU A 18 -15.26 3.48 -3.43
N GLU A 19 -16.39 3.65 -2.73
CA GLU A 19 -17.64 4.16 -3.29
C GLU A 19 -17.54 5.62 -3.78
N LYS A 20 -16.51 6.36 -3.32
CA LYS A 20 -16.29 7.77 -3.66
C LYS A 20 -15.15 7.96 -4.67
N ILE A 21 -14.48 6.88 -5.09
CA ILE A 21 -13.33 6.92 -5.98
C ILE A 21 -13.74 6.34 -7.34
N ASN A 22 -14.00 7.23 -8.30
CA ASN A 22 -14.50 6.85 -9.63
C ASN A 22 -13.38 6.48 -10.63
N SER A 23 -12.11 6.56 -10.23
CA SER A 23 -10.94 6.38 -11.10
C SER A 23 -10.09 5.23 -10.61
N GLY A 24 -9.57 4.42 -11.53
CA GLY A 24 -8.69 3.29 -11.22
C GLY A 24 -9.45 2.02 -10.87
N THR A 25 -8.70 0.96 -10.59
CA THR A 25 -9.20 -0.37 -10.24
C THR A 25 -8.95 -0.65 -8.77
N PHE A 26 -10.02 -0.69 -7.97
CA PHE A 26 -9.95 -1.03 -6.56
C PHE A 26 -9.60 -2.52 -6.37
N LEU A 27 -8.65 -2.80 -5.48
CA LEU A 27 -8.30 -4.15 -5.03
C LEU A 27 -8.43 -4.24 -3.51
N LYS A 28 -9.03 -5.34 -3.03
CA LYS A 28 -9.23 -5.58 -1.59
C LYS A 28 -7.98 -6.16 -0.92
N GLU A 29 -6.85 -5.48 -1.06
CA GLU A 29 -5.53 -5.88 -0.56
C GLU A 29 -5.01 -4.90 0.49
N ALA A 30 -4.18 -5.38 1.43
CA ALA A 30 -3.63 -4.56 2.51
C ALA A 30 -2.76 -3.40 1.98
N VAL A 31 -2.01 -3.66 0.91
CA VAL A 31 -1.19 -2.69 0.19
C VAL A 31 -1.30 -2.99 -1.29
N VAL A 32 -1.45 -1.96 -2.11
CA VAL A 32 -1.39 -2.07 -3.58
C VAL A 32 -0.31 -1.12 -4.08
N ARG A 33 0.59 -1.63 -4.90
CA ARG A 33 1.59 -0.85 -5.64
C ARG A 33 1.32 -0.95 -7.14
N ASP A 34 1.16 0.20 -7.78
CA ASP A 34 1.11 0.35 -9.24
C ASP A 34 2.11 1.43 -9.67
N GLY A 35 3.26 1.01 -10.18
CA GLY A 35 4.38 1.91 -10.47
C GLY A 35 4.88 2.61 -9.20
N ASN A 36 4.70 3.93 -9.16
CA ASN A 36 5.06 4.83 -8.06
C ASN A 36 3.87 5.19 -7.14
N ILE A 37 2.69 4.63 -7.37
CA ILE A 37 1.52 4.80 -6.49
C ILE A 37 1.46 3.62 -5.55
N ILE A 38 1.58 3.89 -4.25
CA ILE A 38 1.45 2.90 -3.18
C ILE A 38 0.30 3.34 -2.29
N THR A 39 -0.69 2.48 -2.12
CA THR A 39 -1.91 2.74 -1.33
C THR A 39 -2.15 1.65 -0.30
N SER A 40 -2.90 1.95 0.76
CA SER A 40 -3.18 1.02 1.86
C SER A 40 -4.58 1.23 2.47
N ARG A 41 -5.01 0.35 3.38
CA ARG A 41 -6.39 0.25 3.89
C ARG A 41 -6.66 0.94 5.24
N GLY A 42 -5.63 1.44 5.92
CA GLY A 42 -5.77 2.16 7.19
C GLY A 42 -4.80 1.66 8.26
N VAL A 43 -5.11 1.95 9.53
CA VAL A 43 -4.16 1.73 10.65
C VAL A 43 -3.73 0.27 10.81
N GLY A 44 -4.64 -0.69 10.58
CA GLY A 44 -4.32 -2.12 10.65
C GLY A 44 -3.34 -2.61 9.58
N THR A 45 -3.08 -1.80 8.54
CA THR A 45 -2.16 -2.11 7.44
C THR A 45 -0.98 -1.12 7.38
N ALA A 46 -0.75 -0.33 8.44
CA ALA A 46 0.31 0.66 8.49
C ALA A 46 1.72 0.05 8.37
N ILE A 47 1.98 -1.07 9.06
CA ILE A 47 3.27 -1.77 8.99
C ILE A 47 3.53 -2.33 7.58
N PRO A 48 2.65 -3.14 6.97
CA PRO A 48 2.90 -3.62 5.61
C PRO A 48 3.00 -2.47 4.59
N PHE A 49 2.29 -1.35 4.81
CA PHE A 49 2.43 -0.16 3.97
C PHE A 49 3.82 0.48 4.07
N ALA A 50 4.34 0.66 5.29
CA ALA A 50 5.69 1.17 5.50
C ALA A 50 6.76 0.26 4.88
N LEU A 51 6.62 -1.06 5.03
CA LEU A 51 7.53 -2.04 4.43
C LEU A 51 7.49 -2.00 2.89
N ALA A 52 6.33 -1.79 2.28
CA ALA A 52 6.21 -1.62 0.83
C ALA A 52 6.88 -0.32 0.34
N ILE A 53 6.84 0.76 1.12
CA ILE A 53 7.55 2.01 0.82
C ILE A 53 9.07 1.80 0.92
N ILE A 54 9.56 1.13 1.96
CA ILE A 54 10.98 0.80 2.11
C ILE A 54 11.44 -0.05 0.94
N GLU A 55 10.68 -1.08 0.57
CA GLU A 55 10.99 -1.93 -0.58
C GLU A 55 11.04 -1.12 -1.89
N TYR A 56 10.10 -0.19 -2.08
CA TYR A 56 10.07 0.68 -3.26
C TYR A 56 11.32 1.57 -3.38
N LEU A 57 11.76 2.17 -2.27
CA LEU A 57 12.83 3.17 -2.26
C LEU A 57 14.23 2.56 -2.13
N LEU A 58 14.36 1.52 -1.31
CA LEU A 58 15.64 0.96 -0.86
C LEU A 58 15.83 -0.50 -1.27
N GLY A 59 14.79 -1.14 -1.81
CA GLY A 59 14.83 -2.53 -2.26
C GLY A 59 14.38 -3.53 -1.19
N LYS A 60 14.15 -4.76 -1.66
CA LYS A 60 13.57 -5.85 -0.85
C LYS A 60 14.42 -6.23 0.37
N GLU A 61 15.74 -6.20 0.23
CA GLU A 61 16.65 -6.56 1.32
C GLU A 61 16.50 -5.61 2.52
N GLU A 62 16.43 -4.30 2.28
CA GLU A 62 16.26 -3.31 3.35
C GLU A 62 14.88 -3.41 4.01
N SER A 63 13.83 -3.72 3.23
CA SER A 63 12.50 -4.00 3.78
C SER A 63 12.51 -5.23 4.70
N GLN A 64 13.18 -6.31 4.28
CA GLN A 64 13.33 -7.52 5.09
C GLN A 64 14.17 -7.30 6.36
N LYS A 65 15.24 -6.50 6.27
CA LYS A 65 16.00 -6.07 7.45
C LYS A 65 15.11 -5.30 8.42
N MET A 66 14.26 -4.40 7.94
CA MET A 66 13.35 -3.64 8.81
C MET A 66 12.42 -4.56 9.61
N VAL A 67 11.87 -5.62 8.99
CA VAL A 67 10.99 -6.58 9.66
C VAL A 67 11.64 -7.19 10.91
N SER A 68 12.94 -7.52 10.86
CA SER A 68 13.62 -8.13 12.02
C SER A 68 13.89 -7.16 13.17
N THR A 69 13.74 -5.85 12.95
CA THR A 69 13.97 -4.81 13.97
C THR A 69 12.71 -4.37 14.71
N ILE A 70 11.52 -4.77 14.23
CA ILE A 70 10.23 -4.37 14.79
C ILE A 70 9.50 -5.57 15.41
N VAL A 71 8.73 -5.33 16.47
CA VAL A 71 7.88 -6.38 17.08
C VAL A 71 6.62 -6.54 16.23
N PHE A 72 6.77 -7.26 15.12
CA PHE A 72 5.71 -7.49 14.15
C PHE A 72 5.72 -8.94 13.68
N SER A 73 4.62 -9.65 13.92
CA SER A 73 4.43 -11.00 13.41
C SER A 73 3.89 -10.92 11.99
N SER A 74 4.75 -11.06 10.99
CA SER A 74 4.35 -11.12 9.59
C SER A 74 4.14 -12.56 9.12
N ASN A 75 3.06 -12.81 8.37
CA ASN A 75 2.95 -13.97 7.46
C ASN A 75 3.50 -13.64 6.05
N LEU A 76 4.38 -12.64 5.93
CA LEU A 76 4.99 -12.19 4.68
C LEU A 76 5.91 -13.27 4.09
#